data_AF-A0A2D7LZG1-F1
#
_entry.id   AF-A0A2D7LZG1-F1
#
_cell.length_a   1.000
_cell.length_b   1.000
_cell.length_c   1.000
_cell.angle_alpha   90.00
_cell.angle_beta   90.00
_cell.angle_gamma   90.00
#
_symmetry.space_group_name_H-M   'P 1'
#
loop_
_entity.id
_entity.type
_entity.pdbx_description
1 polymer ?
#
loop_
_entity_poly.entity_id
_entity_poly.type
_entity_poly.pdbx_seq_one_letter_code
_entity_poly.pdbx_strand_id
1 'polypeptide(L)'
;MQENGPELENHESPGTQHGPLQRWIDRYHADHNHPLNHATHVIGIPAIVASLVVFFFDWRWGLGLFVGGWILQFIGHGIEGNRPSFMKDPRFLLIGPLFILQQGFRKLTGSKKNHK
;
A
#
# COMPACT_ATOMS: atom_id res chain seq x y z
N MET A 1 -14.24 -69.74 15.24
CA MET A 1 -15.32 -68.80 14.88
C MET A 1 -14.89 -67.44 15.39
N GLN A 2 -14.58 -66.49 14.49
CA GLN A 2 -14.26 -65.10 14.84
C GLN A 2 -15.57 -64.37 15.12
N GLU A 3 -15.76 -63.85 16.32
CA GLU A 3 -16.87 -62.95 16.63
C GLU A 3 -16.53 -61.57 16.05
N ASN A 4 -17.30 -61.16 15.04
CA ASN A 4 -17.31 -59.80 14.54
C ASN A 4 -18.17 -58.95 15.50
N GLY A 5 -17.51 -58.13 16.32
CA GLY A 5 -18.19 -57.13 17.16
C GLY A 5 -18.79 -56.00 16.31
N PRO A 6 -19.88 -55.36 16.77
CA PRO A 6 -20.63 -54.41 15.97
C PRO A 6 -19.85 -53.10 15.74
N GLU A 7 -19.94 -52.67 14.48
CA GLU A 7 -19.40 -51.45 13.90
C GLU A 7 -19.70 -50.22 14.76
N LEU A 8 -18.66 -49.46 15.09
CA LEU A 8 -18.78 -48.20 15.81
C LEU A 8 -19.50 -47.19 14.91
N GLU A 9 -20.81 -47.05 15.15
CA GLU A 9 -21.63 -45.96 14.62
C GLU A 9 -21.11 -44.65 15.23
N ASN A 10 -20.24 -43.99 14.47
CA ASN A 10 -19.71 -42.69 14.80
C ASN A 10 -20.87 -41.70 14.72
N HIS A 11 -21.42 -41.33 15.87
CA HIS A 11 -22.39 -40.24 16.00
C HIS A 11 -21.75 -38.92 15.53
N GLU A 12 -21.87 -38.63 14.23
CA GLU A 12 -21.66 -37.28 13.71
C GLU A 12 -22.81 -36.39 14.18
N SER A 13 -22.52 -35.55 15.16
CA SER A 13 -23.42 -34.48 15.59
C SER A 13 -23.39 -33.33 14.57
N PRO A 14 -24.54 -32.71 14.22
CA PRO A 14 -24.65 -31.76 13.13
C PRO A 14 -24.23 -30.34 13.58
N GLY A 15 -23.41 -29.67 12.78
CA GLY A 15 -23.24 -28.21 12.87
C GLY A 15 -21.80 -27.73 13.05
N THR A 16 -21.21 -27.33 11.93
CA THR A 16 -20.09 -26.39 11.82
C THR A 16 -18.69 -26.90 12.18
N GLN A 17 -18.30 -28.01 11.53
CA GLN A 17 -16.88 -28.36 11.38
C GLN A 17 -16.23 -27.38 10.38
N HIS A 18 -15.61 -26.30 10.86
CA HIS A 18 -14.73 -25.47 10.02
C HIS A 18 -13.58 -26.35 9.53
N GLY A 19 -13.66 -26.83 8.28
CA GLY A 19 -12.65 -27.68 7.66
C GLY A 19 -11.26 -27.03 7.69
N PRO A 20 -10.17 -27.80 7.47
CA PRO A 20 -8.81 -27.24 7.40
C PRO A 20 -8.70 -26.01 6.49
N LEU A 21 -9.49 -25.98 5.41
CA LEU A 21 -9.66 -24.85 4.52
C LEU A 21 -10.32 -23.64 5.20
N GLN A 22 -11.43 -23.83 5.92
CA GLN A 22 -12.08 -22.76 6.68
C GLN A 22 -11.14 -22.17 7.73
N ARG A 23 -10.43 -23.02 8.50
CA ARG A 23 -9.43 -22.56 9.49
C ARG A 23 -8.21 -21.88 8.86
N TRP A 24 -7.92 -22.15 7.59
CA TRP A 24 -6.90 -21.45 6.81
C TRP A 24 -7.43 -20.10 6.32
N ILE A 25 -8.67 -20.05 5.83
CA ILE A 25 -9.37 -18.80 5.46
C ILE A 25 -9.50 -17.87 6.68
N ASP A 26 -9.87 -18.39 7.84
CA ASP A 26 -10.03 -17.62 9.08
C ASP A 26 -8.70 -17.02 9.56
N ARG A 27 -7.57 -17.75 9.39
CA ARG A 27 -6.21 -17.24 9.68
C ARG A 27 -5.72 -16.25 8.62
N TYR A 28 -6.01 -16.50 7.36
CA TYR A 28 -5.69 -15.58 6.27
C TYR A 28 -6.42 -14.23 6.43
N HIS A 29 -7.69 -14.26 6.84
CA HIS A 29 -8.49 -13.06 7.14
C HIS A 29 -8.04 -12.35 8.43
N ALA A 30 -7.47 -13.07 9.39
CA ALA A 30 -6.90 -12.51 10.60
C ALA A 30 -5.55 -11.80 10.36
N ASP A 31 -4.74 -12.27 9.41
CA ASP A 31 -3.39 -11.76 9.15
C ASP A 31 -3.32 -10.61 8.12
N HIS A 32 -4.37 -10.33 7.33
CA HIS A 32 -4.31 -9.43 6.18
C HIS A 32 -5.30 -8.26 6.23
N ASN A 33 -5.35 -7.50 7.33
CA ASN A 33 -6.40 -6.48 7.47
C ASN A 33 -6.06 -5.27 8.34
N HIS A 34 -4.80 -4.84 8.52
CA HIS A 34 -4.60 -3.66 9.36
C HIS A 34 -5.18 -2.41 8.69
N PRO A 35 -6.30 -1.86 9.20
CA PRO A 35 -7.09 -0.87 8.48
C PRO A 35 -6.32 0.44 8.31
N LEU A 36 -5.33 0.69 9.17
CA LEU A 36 -4.51 1.90 9.13
C LEU A 36 -3.56 1.94 7.92
N ASN A 37 -2.99 0.80 7.51
CA ASN A 37 -2.11 0.79 6.33
C ASN A 37 -2.94 1.00 5.05
N HIS A 38 -4.12 0.38 4.97
CA HIS A 38 -5.01 0.59 3.85
C HIS A 38 -5.53 2.05 3.80
N ALA A 39 -5.94 2.62 4.94
CA ALA A 39 -6.40 4.00 5.02
C ALA A 39 -5.32 5.00 4.58
N THR A 40 -4.08 4.82 5.04
CA THR A 40 -2.96 5.69 4.65
C THR A 40 -2.61 5.58 3.16
N HIS A 41 -2.85 4.43 2.52
CA HIS A 41 -2.69 4.29 1.06
C HIS A 41 -3.83 4.94 0.29
N VAL A 42 -5.08 4.74 0.73
CA VAL A 42 -6.27 5.33 0.11
C VAL A 42 -6.23 6.86 0.18
N ILE A 43 -5.59 7.44 1.19
CA ILE A 43 -5.39 8.90 1.28
C ILE A 43 -4.08 9.32 0.60
N GLY A 44 -2.99 8.59 0.82
CA GLY A 44 -1.65 8.94 0.35
C GLY A 44 -1.51 8.89 -1.17
N ILE A 45 -2.07 7.88 -1.84
CA ILE A 45 -1.97 7.75 -3.30
C ILE A 45 -2.69 8.90 -4.01
N PRO A 46 -3.98 9.22 -3.71
CA PRO A 46 -4.63 10.39 -4.28
C PRO A 46 -3.91 11.69 -3.94
N ALA A 47 -3.37 11.84 -2.73
CA ALA A 47 -2.59 13.02 -2.36
C ALA A 47 -1.33 13.18 -3.23
N ILE A 48 -0.59 12.10 -3.48
CA ILE A 48 0.57 12.10 -4.39
C ILE A 48 0.12 12.43 -5.82
N VAL A 49 -0.95 11.82 -6.32
CA VAL A 49 -1.45 12.10 -7.69
C VAL A 49 -1.89 13.56 -7.82
N ALA A 50 -2.66 14.08 -6.85
CA ALA A 50 -3.07 15.47 -6.81
C ALA A 50 -1.88 16.42 -6.71
N SER A 51 -0.83 16.04 -5.96
CA SER A 51 0.38 16.84 -5.81
C SER A 51 1.07 17.11 -7.15
N LEU A 52 1.03 16.16 -8.09
CA LEU A 52 1.60 16.35 -9.42
C LEU A 52 0.86 17.45 -10.19
N VAL A 53 -0.46 17.50 -10.07
CA VAL A 53 -1.29 18.54 -10.70
C VAL A 53 -1.03 19.88 -10.02
N VAL A 54 -1.11 19.92 -8.68
CA VAL A 54 -0.91 21.15 -7.89
C VAL A 54 0.46 21.74 -8.13
N PHE A 55 1.50 20.92 -8.31
CA PHE A 55 2.86 21.40 -8.54
C PHE A 55 2.96 22.36 -9.74
N PHE A 56 2.16 22.16 -10.80
CA PHE A 56 2.16 23.06 -11.97
C PHE A 56 1.62 24.46 -11.67
N PHE A 57 0.79 24.60 -10.64
CA PHE A 57 0.19 25.86 -10.22
C PHE A 57 0.94 26.48 -9.04
N ASP A 58 1.28 25.66 -8.04
CA ASP A 58 2.11 26.06 -6.91
C ASP A 58 3.02 24.89 -6.49
N TRP A 59 4.30 25.04 -6.82
CA TRP A 59 5.34 24.05 -6.53
C TRP A 59 5.56 23.83 -5.02
N ARG A 60 5.26 24.80 -4.15
CA ARG A 60 5.42 24.68 -2.69
C ARG A 60 4.36 23.74 -2.13
N TRP A 61 3.11 23.95 -2.53
CA TRP A 61 1.99 23.08 -2.15
C TRP A 61 2.09 21.70 -2.79
N GLY A 62 2.49 21.63 -4.07
CA GLY A 62 2.77 20.37 -4.75
C GLY A 62 3.85 19.56 -4.03
N LEU A 63 4.97 20.18 -3.68
CA LEU A 63 6.04 19.50 -2.93
C LEU A 63 5.58 19.06 -1.53
N GLY A 64 4.82 19.91 -0.82
CA GLY A 64 4.28 19.59 0.50
C GLY A 64 3.32 18.39 0.48
N LEU A 65 2.39 18.36 -0.47
CA LEU A 65 1.45 17.25 -0.65
C LEU A 65 2.17 15.96 -1.07
N PHE A 66 3.18 16.08 -1.94
CA PHE A 66 3.99 14.94 -2.37
C PHE A 66 4.71 14.30 -1.18
N VAL A 67 5.49 15.09 -0.44
CA VAL A 67 6.25 14.62 0.73
C VAL A 67 5.30 14.13 1.83
N GLY A 68 4.22 14.85 2.10
CA GLY A 68 3.21 14.47 3.10
C GLY A 68 2.50 13.15 2.76
N GLY A 69 2.13 12.96 1.48
CA GLY A 69 1.50 11.73 1.00
C GLY A 69 2.42 10.50 1.11
N TRP A 70 3.73 10.68 0.91
CA TRP A 70 4.72 9.64 1.18
C TRP A 70 4.85 9.34 2.67
N ILE A 71 5.03 10.36 3.52
CA ILE A 71 5.15 10.19 4.98
C ILE A 71 3.93 9.43 5.53
N LEU A 72 2.72 9.79 5.09
CA LEU A 72 1.50 9.12 5.51
C LEU A 72 1.52 7.61 5.19
N GLN A 73 1.93 7.24 3.98
CA GLN A 73 2.06 5.84 3.58
C GLN A 73 3.16 5.10 4.36
N PHE A 74 4.28 5.76 4.65
CA PHE A 74 5.34 5.18 5.48
C PHE A 74 4.89 4.94 6.92
N ILE A 75 4.09 5.83 7.50
CA ILE A 75 3.51 5.64 8.84
C ILE A 75 2.60 4.41 8.86
N GLY A 76 1.74 4.25 7.84
CA GLY A 76 0.89 3.07 7.70
C GLY A 76 1.65 1.75 7.68
N HIS A 77 2.73 1.69 6.89
CA HIS A 77 3.62 0.53 6.82
C HIS A 77 4.43 0.32 8.11
N GLY A 78 4.90 1.41 8.74
CA GLY A 78 5.69 1.35 9.97
C GLY A 78 4.91 0.79 11.16
N ILE A 79 3.60 1.05 11.21
CA ILE A 79 2.70 0.51 12.26
C ILE A 79 2.45 -1.00 12.05
N GLU A 80 2.38 -1.47 10.80
CA GLU A 80 2.11 -2.88 10.48
C GLU A 80 3.39 -3.75 10.40
N GLY A 81 4.58 -3.14 10.43
CA GLY A 81 5.86 -3.85 10.38
C GLY A 81 6.21 -4.41 8.99
N ASN A 82 5.36 -4.21 7.99
CA ASN A 82 5.60 -4.61 6.61
C ASN A 82 6.47 -3.60 5.87
N ARG A 83 7.39 -4.09 5.02
CA ARG A 83 8.26 -3.21 4.26
C ARG A 83 7.48 -2.55 3.10
N PRO A 84 7.52 -1.23 2.96
CA PRO A 84 6.89 -0.54 1.83
C PRO A 84 7.49 -1.04 0.51
N SER A 85 6.66 -1.20 -0.53
CA SER A 85 7.10 -1.68 -1.85
C SER A 85 8.20 -0.81 -2.48
N PHE A 86 8.29 0.47 -2.09
CA PHE A 86 9.42 1.34 -2.44
C PHE A 86 10.79 0.75 -2.05
N MET A 87 10.90 0.08 -0.89
CA MET A 87 12.17 -0.53 -0.46
C MET A 87 12.57 -1.73 -1.33
N LYS A 88 11.64 -2.26 -2.12
CA LYS A 88 11.90 -3.34 -3.09
C LYS A 88 12.43 -2.79 -4.41
N ASP A 89 12.11 -1.54 -4.76
CA ASP A 89 12.60 -0.89 -5.98
C ASP A 89 12.85 0.63 -5.78
N PRO A 90 14.12 1.05 -5.65
CA PRO A 90 14.52 2.45 -5.50
C PRO A 90 14.14 3.34 -6.70
N ARG A 91 13.78 2.79 -7.86
CA ARG A 91 13.44 3.57 -9.06
C ARG A 91 12.24 4.49 -8.83
N PHE A 92 11.33 4.10 -7.95
CA PHE A 92 10.17 4.92 -7.58
C PHE A 92 10.55 6.22 -6.84
N LEU A 93 11.70 6.25 -6.15
CA LEU A 93 12.23 7.49 -5.55
C LEU A 93 12.73 8.47 -6.62
N LEU A 94 13.27 8.00 -7.75
CA LEU A 94 14.02 8.84 -8.69
C LEU A 94 13.15 9.81 -9.48
N ILE A 95 11.84 9.56 -9.58
CA ILE A 95 10.90 10.43 -10.29
C ILE A 95 10.84 11.84 -9.65
N GLY A 96 10.89 11.92 -8.32
CA GLY A 96 10.88 13.20 -7.58
C GLY A 96 12.16 14.05 -7.77
N PRO A 97 13.36 13.50 -7.53
CA PRO A 97 14.63 14.17 -7.78
C PRO A 97 14.82 14.60 -9.23
N LEU A 98 14.44 13.78 -10.22
CA LEU A 98 14.54 14.15 -11.63
C LEU A 98 13.74 15.42 -11.93
N PHE A 99 12.55 15.54 -11.35
CA PHE A 99 11.68 16.67 -11.55
C PHE A 99 12.18 17.94 -10.86
N ILE A 100 12.73 17.84 -9.64
CA ILE A 100 13.36 18.99 -8.96
C ILE A 100 14.62 19.43 -9.72
N LEU A 101 15.45 18.49 -10.18
CA LEU A 101 16.60 18.79 -11.05
C LEU A 101 16.15 19.51 -12.32
N GLN A 102 15.12 19.01 -13.01
CA GLN A 102 14.58 19.65 -14.21
C GLN A 102 14.08 21.07 -13.92
N GLN A 103 13.36 21.32 -12.82
CA GLN A 103 12.80 22.64 -12.51
C GLN A 103 13.86 23.62 -12.00
N GLY A 104 14.79 23.16 -11.16
CA GLY A 104 15.95 23.94 -10.73
C GLY A 104 16.79 24.36 -11.93
N PHE A 105 17.05 23.43 -12.84
CA PHE A 105 17.73 23.71 -14.09
C PHE A 105 16.97 24.72 -14.95
N ARG A 106 15.63 24.62 -15.07
CA ARG A 106 14.79 25.55 -15.84
C ARG A 106 14.77 26.98 -15.28
N LYS A 107 14.85 27.14 -13.95
CA LYS A 107 15.00 28.43 -13.28
C LYS A 107 16.39 29.02 -13.44
N LEU A 108 17.44 28.19 -13.34
CA LEU A 108 18.83 28.61 -13.52
C LEU A 108 19.17 28.97 -14.97
N THR A 109 18.59 28.27 -15.94
CA THR A 109 18.80 28.52 -17.37
C THR A 109 17.89 29.61 -17.95
N GLY A 110 16.94 30.15 -17.18
CA GLY A 110 16.16 31.33 -17.56
C GLY A 110 15.54 31.23 -18.96
N SER A 111 14.76 30.17 -19.23
CA SER A 111 14.13 30.01 -20.55
C SER A 111 13.01 31.04 -20.76
N LYS A 112 13.36 32.27 -21.14
CA LYS A 112 12.46 33.16 -21.88
C LYS A 112 12.23 32.55 -23.26
N LYS A 113 11.08 31.91 -23.48
CA LYS A 113 10.58 31.71 -24.85
C LYS A 113 10.20 33.09 -25.39
N ASN A 114 11.06 33.65 -26.23
CA ASN A 114 10.69 34.76 -27.10
C ASN A 114 9.75 34.19 -28.18
N HIS A 115 8.44 34.40 -28.03
CA HIS A 115 7.52 34.24 -29.13
C HIS A 115 7.51 35.58 -29.88
N LYS A 116 8.11 35.58 -31.08
CA LYS A 116 7.93 36.64 -32.07
C LYS A 116 6.68 36.32 -32.88
#